data_AF-A0A379BX56-F1
#
_entry.id   AF-A0A379BX56-F1
#
_cell.length_a   1.000
_cell.length_b   1.000
_cell.length_c   1.000
_cell.angle_alpha   90.00
_cell.angle_beta   90.00
_cell.angle_gamma   90.00
#
_symmetry.space_group_name_H-M   'P 1'
#
loop_
_entity.id
_entity.type
_entity.pdbx_description
1 polymer ?
#
loop_
_entity_poly.entity_id
_entity_poly.type
_entity_poly.pdbx_seq_one_letter_code
_entity_poly.pdbx_strand_id
1 'polypeptide(L)'
;MEPFDLEKALAGEAVQLRNGKKAYVKYQLPKEFNSGYPLHGFYTTQGFGNDSDIKAEFSSWTLEGKYYNGLNEYENDIIGMWEEPKPKRFINGIEVPESVTLDTFINAKEYWFVDLENTDFINKAPFYNFNSESLNLLNRGLVFMRKEEAEAMAKALFNYKVETK
;
A
#
# COMPACT_ATOMS: atom_id res chain seq x y z
N MET A 1 -1.72 8.48 1.29
CA MET A 1 -1.27 8.85 2.63
C MET A 1 -2.14 9.96 3.16
N GLU A 2 -3.03 9.61 4.08
CA GLU A 2 -3.79 10.56 4.88
C GLU A 2 -2.84 11.44 5.74
N PRO A 3 -3.15 12.75 5.92
CA PRO A 3 -2.37 13.62 6.78
C PRO A 3 -2.39 13.14 8.24
N PHE A 4 -1.38 13.54 9.02
CA PHE A 4 -1.29 13.14 10.43
C PHE A 4 -2.49 13.65 11.23
N ASP A 5 -3.12 12.74 11.97
CA ASP A 5 -4.26 12.99 12.85
C ASP A 5 -3.90 12.58 14.28
N LEU A 6 -3.80 13.57 15.17
CA LEU A 6 -3.41 13.36 16.56
C LEU A 6 -4.43 12.53 17.35
N GLU A 7 -5.73 12.75 17.11
CA GLU A 7 -6.79 12.06 17.85
C GLU A 7 -6.80 10.58 17.49
N LYS A 8 -6.74 10.26 16.19
CA LYS A 8 -6.64 8.87 15.70
C LYS A 8 -5.37 8.18 16.22
N ALA A 9 -4.23 8.87 16.17
CA ALA A 9 -2.97 8.30 16.65
C ALA A 9 -3.02 7.97 18.15
N LEU A 10 -3.60 8.85 18.97
CA LEU A 10 -3.80 8.60 20.41
C LEU A 10 -4.86 7.54 20.70
N ALA A 11 -5.82 7.33 19.79
CA ALA A 11 -6.75 6.20 19.84
C ALA A 11 -6.09 4.84 19.50
N GLY A 12 -4.82 4.85 19.08
CA GLY A 12 -4.01 3.65 18.84
C GLY A 12 -3.84 3.30 17.36
N GLU A 13 -4.34 4.13 16.44
CA GLU A 13 -4.05 3.97 15.01
C GLU A 13 -2.57 4.21 14.73
N ALA A 14 -2.02 3.45 13.78
CA ALA A 14 -0.61 3.56 13.41
C ALA A 14 -0.36 4.81 12.57
N VAL A 15 0.86 5.34 12.65
CA VAL A 15 1.32 6.48 11.86
C VAL A 15 2.53 6.08 11.01
N GLN A 16 2.75 6.83 9.93
CA GLN A 16 3.87 6.62 9.04
C GLN A 16 4.97 7.65 9.30
N LEU A 17 6.18 7.14 9.53
CA LEU A 17 7.38 7.98 9.59
C LEU A 17 7.90 8.30 8.19
N ARG A 18 8.66 9.38 8.06
CA ARG A 18 9.25 9.82 6.79
C ARG A 18 10.12 8.77 6.13
N ASN A 19 10.83 7.96 6.91
CA ASN A 19 11.61 6.81 6.42
C ASN A 19 10.75 5.59 6.04
N GLY A 20 9.43 5.71 6.04
CA GLY A 20 8.49 4.65 5.67
C GLY A 20 8.21 3.63 6.76
N LYS A 21 8.76 3.79 7.98
CA LYS A 21 8.50 2.88 9.10
C LYS A 21 7.12 3.12 9.72
N LYS A 22 6.54 2.04 10.24
CA LYS A 22 5.29 2.07 11.03
C LYS A 22 5.60 2.43 12.47
N ALA A 23 4.88 3.42 12.99
CA ALA A 23 4.99 3.89 14.37
C ALA A 23 3.63 3.95 15.07
N TYR A 24 3.67 4.00 16.41
CA TYR A 24 2.50 4.07 17.27
C TYR A 24 2.73 5.12 18.35
N VAL A 25 1.83 6.09 18.44
CA VAL A 25 1.76 7.01 19.59
C VAL A 25 1.01 6.30 20.71
N LYS A 26 1.57 6.30 21.93
CA LYS A 26 1.00 5.60 23.08
C LYS A 26 0.37 6.52 24.10
N TYR A 27 0.97 7.68 24.32
CA TYR A 27 0.41 8.68 25.22
C TYR A 27 0.96 10.07 24.90
N GLN A 28 0.23 11.07 25.37
CA GLN A 28 0.65 12.46 25.40
C GLN A 28 0.94 12.86 26.85
N LEU A 29 2.11 13.46 27.09
CA LEU A 29 2.42 14.04 28.39
C LEU A 29 1.46 15.20 28.72
N PRO A 30 0.99 15.30 29.98
CA PRO A 30 0.22 16.45 30.44
C PRO A 30 0.97 17.76 30.20
N LYS A 31 0.21 18.84 29.90
CA LYS A 31 0.78 20.17 29.60
C LYS A 31 1.66 20.72 30.71
N GLU A 32 1.41 20.32 31.95
CA GLU A 32 2.14 20.72 33.17
C GLU A 32 3.65 20.39 33.11
N PHE A 33 4.03 19.36 32.35
CA PHE A 33 5.43 18.96 32.21
C PHE A 33 6.22 19.82 31.20
N ASN A 34 5.56 20.72 30.46
CA ASN A 34 6.16 21.67 29.51
C ASN A 34 7.22 21.05 28.57
N SER A 35 6.94 19.85 28.05
CA SER A 35 7.83 19.15 27.11
C SER A 35 7.64 19.68 25.69
N GLY A 36 8.75 19.94 24.99
CA GLY A 36 8.74 20.24 23.55
C GLY A 36 8.37 19.01 22.68
N TYR A 37 8.43 17.81 23.24
CA TYR A 37 8.09 16.55 22.58
C TYR A 37 7.10 15.76 23.45
N PRO A 38 5.84 16.22 23.56
CA PRO A 38 4.89 15.64 24.49
C PRO A 38 4.32 14.29 24.01
N LEU A 39 4.43 13.92 22.74
CA LEU A 39 3.95 12.62 22.24
C LEU A 39 5.01 11.56 22.46
N HIS A 40 4.66 10.43 23.05
CA HIS A 40 5.58 9.30 23.28
C HIS A 40 5.02 8.02 22.70
N GLY A 41 5.90 7.20 22.15
CA GLY A 41 5.51 5.96 21.49
C GLY A 41 6.72 5.14 21.04
N PHE A 42 6.50 4.31 20.03
CA PHE A 42 7.57 3.52 19.42
C PHE A 42 7.36 3.34 17.93
N TYR A 43 8.43 3.04 17.21
CA TYR A 43 8.38 2.56 15.84
C TYR A 43 9.03 1.19 15.70
N THR A 44 8.60 0.47 14.69
CA THR A 44 9.08 -0.89 14.42
C THR A 44 10.31 -0.86 13.52
N THR A 45 11.31 -1.66 13.88
CA THR A 45 12.49 -1.91 13.04
C THR A 45 12.64 -3.41 12.83
N GLN A 46 13.10 -3.79 11.63
CA GLN A 46 13.50 -5.17 11.38
C GLN A 46 14.86 -5.39 12.05
N GLY A 47 15.02 -6.48 12.80
CA GLY A 47 16.31 -6.84 13.38
C GLY A 47 17.39 -6.95 12.30
N PHE A 48 18.64 -6.60 12.65
CA PHE A 48 19.79 -6.88 11.79
C PHE A 48 20.15 -8.38 11.88
N GLY A 49 20.25 -9.06 10.73
CA GLY A 49 20.70 -10.46 10.63
C GLY A 49 19.58 -11.45 10.25
N ASN A 50 19.77 -12.74 10.58
CA ASN A 50 18.79 -13.81 10.36
C ASN A 50 17.63 -13.77 11.39
N ASP A 51 17.57 -12.77 12.27
CA ASP A 51 16.48 -12.58 13.21
C ASP A 51 15.27 -11.99 12.47
N SER A 52 14.21 -12.79 12.34
CA SER A 52 12.90 -12.36 11.86
C SER A 52 12.15 -11.46 12.85
N ASP A 53 12.75 -11.12 13.98
CA ASP A 53 12.09 -10.44 15.08
C ASP A 53 11.92 -8.95 14.81
N ILE A 54 10.68 -8.47 15.03
CA ILE A 54 10.34 -7.06 14.99
C ILE A 54 10.80 -6.43 16.29
N LYS A 55 11.70 -5.44 16.21
CA LYS A 55 12.14 -4.64 17.35
C LYS A 55 11.30 -3.39 17.46
N ALA A 56 11.11 -2.92 18.69
CA ALA A 56 10.46 -1.65 18.98
C ALA A 56 11.49 -0.65 19.51
N GLU A 57 11.57 0.51 18.86
CA GLU A 57 12.42 1.63 19.26
C GLU A 57 11.54 2.76 19.77
N PHE A 58 11.78 3.23 20.99
CA PHE A 58 11.00 4.29 21.61
C PHE A 58 11.40 5.66 21.06
N SER A 59 10.40 6.53 20.88
CA SER A 59 10.61 7.87 20.37
C SER A 59 9.59 8.84 20.93
N SER A 60 9.90 10.13 20.83
CA SER A 60 9.02 11.23 21.20
C SER A 60 8.90 12.25 20.07
N TRP A 61 7.75 12.92 19.98
CA TRP A 61 7.45 13.88 18.91
C TRP A 61 6.72 15.12 19.45
N THR A 62 6.77 16.21 18.68
CA THR A 62 5.90 17.38 18.90
C THR A 62 4.43 17.02 18.65
N LEU A 63 3.49 17.90 18.98
CA LEU A 63 2.07 17.69 18.71
C LEU A 63 1.74 17.61 17.21
N GLU A 64 2.62 18.15 16.36
CA GLU A 64 2.57 18.11 14.90
C GLU A 64 3.33 16.90 14.33
N GLY A 65 3.86 16.03 15.20
CA GLY A 65 4.55 14.81 14.78
C GLY A 65 6.02 14.99 14.40
N LYS A 66 6.64 16.13 14.72
CA LYS A 66 8.07 16.36 14.44
C LYS A 66 8.96 15.63 15.44
N TYR A 67 9.98 14.93 14.95
CA TYR A 67 10.96 14.24 15.80
C TYR A 67 11.91 15.22 16.48
N TYR A 68 12.26 16.29 15.76
CA TYR A 68 13.06 17.39 16.29
C TYR A 68 12.44 18.73 15.89
N ASN A 69 12.36 19.66 16.84
CA ASN A 69 11.74 20.97 16.65
C ASN A 69 12.72 21.95 15.97
N GLY A 70 12.96 21.70 14.69
CA GLY A 70 13.75 22.55 13.80
C GLY A 70 13.09 22.71 12.43
N LEU A 71 13.67 23.57 11.60
CA LEU A 71 13.18 23.80 10.23
C LEU A 71 13.44 22.60 9.30
N ASN A 72 14.31 21.68 9.70
CA ASN A 72 14.68 20.53 8.90
C ASN A 72 13.66 19.41 9.05
N GLU A 73 13.53 18.63 7.98
CA GLU A 73 12.78 17.39 7.98
C GLU A 73 13.67 16.26 8.47
N TYR A 74 13.18 15.45 9.40
CA TYR A 74 13.92 14.32 9.95
C TYR A 74 13.27 13.00 9.54
N GLU A 75 14.08 11.94 9.41
CA GLU A 75 13.64 10.60 9.00
C GLU A 75 12.54 10.02 9.90
N ASN A 76 12.55 10.40 11.17
CA ASN A 76 11.59 9.95 12.17
C ASN A 76 10.42 10.91 12.37
N ASP A 77 10.28 11.95 11.53
CA ASP A 77 9.08 12.79 11.53
C ASP A 77 7.87 11.92 11.14
N ILE A 78 6.76 12.09 11.86
CA ILE A 78 5.46 11.56 11.46
C ILE A 78 4.95 12.43 10.31
N ILE A 79 4.69 11.80 9.17
CA ILE A 79 4.26 12.50 7.94
C ILE A 79 2.81 12.22 7.57
N GLY A 80 2.16 11.27 8.24
CA GLY A 80 0.79 10.86 7.96
C GLY A 80 0.32 9.70 8.82
N MET A 81 -0.94 9.31 8.63
CA MET A 81 -1.46 8.05 9.17
C MET A 81 -0.92 6.86 8.37
N TRP A 82 -0.76 5.72 9.02
CA TRP A 82 -0.29 4.49 8.36
C TRP A 82 -1.40 3.89 7.49
N GLU A 83 -1.15 3.86 6.18
CA GLU A 83 -1.95 3.06 5.25
C GLU A 83 -1.33 1.67 5.14
N GLU A 84 -2.11 0.61 5.36
CA GLU A 84 -1.58 -0.74 5.19
C GLU A 84 -1.07 -0.93 3.76
N PRO A 85 0.16 -1.44 3.57
CA PRO A 85 0.68 -1.70 2.25
C PRO A 85 -0.29 -2.60 1.50
N LYS A 86 -0.68 -2.19 0.29
CA LYS A 86 -1.52 -3.04 -0.55
C LYS A 86 -0.79 -4.37 -0.77
N PRO A 87 -1.47 -5.51 -0.60
CA PRO A 87 -0.85 -6.81 -0.80
C PRO A 87 -0.32 -6.88 -2.23
N LYS A 88 0.98 -7.14 -2.36
CA LYS A 88 1.61 -7.38 -3.66
C LYS A 88 1.31 -8.80 -4.09
N ARG A 89 0.75 -8.99 -5.27
CA ARG A 89 0.55 -10.29 -5.89
C ARG A 89 1.70 -10.55 -6.85
N PHE A 90 2.23 -11.77 -6.86
CA PHE A 90 3.22 -12.20 -7.84
C PHE A 90 2.72 -13.42 -8.60
N ILE A 91 2.85 -13.41 -9.92
CA ILE A 91 2.58 -14.57 -10.79
C ILE A 91 3.84 -14.79 -11.62
N ASN A 92 4.39 -16.01 -11.59
CA ASN A 92 5.65 -16.36 -12.28
C ASN A 92 6.81 -15.37 -12.01
N GLY A 93 6.92 -14.90 -10.76
CA GLY A 93 7.98 -13.96 -10.35
C GLY A 93 7.78 -12.51 -10.80
N ILE A 94 6.66 -12.18 -11.44
CA ILE A 94 6.32 -10.82 -11.88
C ILE A 94 5.26 -10.25 -10.92
N GLU A 95 5.50 -9.05 -10.39
CA GLU A 95 4.52 -8.30 -9.60
C GLU A 95 3.33 -7.94 -10.50
N VAL A 96 2.13 -8.33 -10.08
CA VAL A 96 0.88 -8.07 -10.79
C VAL A 96 -0.01 -7.19 -9.94
N PRO A 97 -0.56 -6.10 -10.50
CA PRO A 97 -1.46 -5.23 -9.78
C PRO A 97 -2.76 -5.94 -9.42
N GLU A 98 -3.51 -5.29 -8.52
CA GLU A 98 -4.86 -5.68 -8.16
C GLU A 98 -5.77 -5.52 -9.40
N SER A 99 -6.57 -6.56 -9.66
CA SER A 99 -7.54 -6.54 -10.76
C SER A 99 -8.85 -5.90 -10.31
N VAL A 100 -9.61 -5.40 -11.27
CA VAL A 100 -11.01 -5.01 -11.06
C VAL A 100 -11.83 -6.26 -10.71
N THR A 101 -12.69 -6.14 -9.72
CA THR A 101 -13.52 -7.22 -9.16
C THR A 101 -14.99 -6.97 -9.45
N LEU A 102 -15.83 -7.96 -9.16
CA LEU A 102 -17.30 -7.81 -9.22
C LEU A 102 -17.82 -6.69 -8.29
N ASP A 103 -17.14 -6.44 -7.18
CA ASP A 103 -17.55 -5.42 -6.21
C ASP A 103 -17.12 -4.00 -6.60
N THR A 104 -16.14 -3.88 -7.50
CA THR A 104 -15.48 -2.60 -7.84
C THR A 104 -15.70 -2.14 -9.28
N PHE A 105 -16.18 -3.02 -10.16
CA PHE A 105 -16.46 -2.63 -11.54
C PHE A 105 -17.72 -1.74 -11.63
N ILE A 106 -17.76 -0.92 -12.67
CA ILE A 106 -18.85 -0.01 -12.98
C ILE A 106 -19.46 -0.48 -14.31
N ASN A 107 -20.76 -0.76 -14.29
CA ASN A 107 -21.48 -1.23 -15.49
C ASN A 107 -21.35 -0.25 -16.66
N ALA A 108 -21.11 -0.78 -17.85
CA ALA A 108 -20.87 -0.05 -19.10
C ALA A 108 -19.58 0.82 -19.13
N LYS A 109 -18.71 0.74 -18.12
CA LYS A 109 -17.39 1.38 -18.15
C LYS A 109 -16.40 0.53 -18.92
N GLU A 110 -15.51 1.19 -19.67
CA GLU A 110 -14.42 0.53 -20.38
C GLU A 110 -13.27 0.14 -19.44
N TYR A 111 -12.74 -1.06 -19.63
CA TYR A 111 -11.60 -1.60 -18.90
C TYR A 111 -10.62 -2.24 -19.87
N TRP A 112 -9.36 -2.32 -19.45
CA TRP A 112 -8.34 -3.11 -20.13
C TRP A 112 -8.36 -4.54 -19.59
N PHE A 113 -8.19 -5.54 -20.43
CA PHE A 113 -8.17 -6.93 -19.99
C PHE A 113 -7.24 -7.78 -20.85
N VAL A 114 -6.84 -8.92 -20.28
CA VAL A 114 -6.05 -9.92 -21.01
C VAL A 114 -6.96 -10.67 -21.98
N ASP A 115 -6.61 -10.60 -23.26
CA ASP A 115 -7.36 -11.20 -24.37
C ASP A 115 -6.44 -12.13 -25.17
N LEU A 116 -6.71 -13.42 -25.12
CA LEU A 116 -5.91 -14.44 -25.81
C LEU A 116 -6.07 -14.41 -27.33
N GLU A 117 -7.12 -13.75 -27.84
CA GLU A 117 -7.39 -13.67 -29.27
C GLU A 117 -6.61 -12.52 -29.92
N ASN A 118 -6.19 -11.51 -29.14
CA ASN A 118 -5.41 -10.39 -29.64
C ASN A 118 -3.89 -10.69 -29.66
N THR A 119 -3.20 -10.19 -30.68
CA THR A 119 -1.76 -10.41 -30.91
C THR A 119 -0.85 -9.84 -29.81
N ASP A 120 -1.26 -8.76 -29.16
CA ASP A 120 -0.56 -8.16 -28.02
C ASP A 120 -1.08 -8.67 -26.67
N PHE A 121 -2.01 -9.63 -26.69
CA PHE A 121 -2.70 -10.22 -25.55
C PHE A 121 -3.56 -9.24 -24.73
N ILE A 122 -3.85 -8.04 -25.24
CA ILE A 122 -4.53 -6.97 -24.51
C ILE A 122 -5.69 -6.42 -25.32
N ASN A 123 -6.82 -6.16 -24.67
CA ASN A 123 -7.96 -5.52 -25.30
C ASN A 123 -8.63 -4.53 -24.35
N LYS A 124 -9.49 -3.65 -24.90
CA LYS A 124 -10.26 -2.67 -24.15
C LYS A 124 -11.71 -2.69 -24.60
N ALA A 125 -12.63 -2.89 -23.67
CA ALA A 125 -14.06 -2.95 -23.96
C ALA A 125 -14.91 -2.52 -22.76
N PRO A 126 -16.17 -2.12 -22.97
CA PRO A 126 -17.14 -1.92 -21.89
C PRO A 126 -17.52 -3.25 -21.22
N PHE A 127 -17.56 -3.26 -19.89
CA PHE A 127 -17.97 -4.44 -19.10
C PHE A 127 -19.41 -4.30 -18.60
N TYR A 128 -20.17 -5.38 -18.66
CA TYR A 128 -21.58 -5.39 -18.28
C TYR A 128 -21.90 -6.42 -17.21
N ASN A 129 -22.79 -6.07 -16.28
CA ASN A 129 -23.25 -6.95 -15.20
C ASN A 129 -24.14 -8.11 -15.67
N PHE A 130 -24.61 -8.08 -16.92
CA PHE A 130 -25.42 -9.12 -17.55
C PHE A 130 -24.63 -9.97 -18.57
N ASN A 131 -23.39 -9.60 -18.87
CA ASN A 131 -22.57 -10.27 -19.89
C ASN A 131 -21.65 -11.31 -19.22
N SER A 132 -21.86 -12.58 -19.54
CA SER A 132 -21.12 -13.69 -18.91
C SER A 132 -19.61 -13.61 -19.13
N GLU A 133 -19.14 -13.12 -20.28
CA GLU A 133 -17.71 -12.97 -20.57
C GLU A 133 -17.07 -11.91 -19.66
N SER A 134 -17.72 -10.75 -19.51
CA SER A 134 -17.33 -9.68 -18.60
C SER A 134 -17.21 -10.21 -17.17
N LEU A 135 -18.23 -10.92 -16.70
CA LEU A 135 -18.25 -11.48 -15.35
C LEU A 135 -17.16 -12.55 -15.17
N ASN A 136 -16.92 -13.39 -16.17
CA ASN A 136 -15.87 -14.41 -16.13
C ASN A 136 -14.46 -13.80 -16.08
N LEU A 137 -14.20 -12.75 -16.85
CA LEU A 137 -12.91 -12.05 -16.83
C LEU A 137 -12.67 -11.35 -15.49
N LEU A 138 -13.69 -10.71 -14.92
CA LEU A 138 -13.64 -10.11 -13.57
C LEU A 138 -13.34 -11.17 -12.50
N ASN A 139 -14.06 -12.31 -12.53
CA ASN A 139 -13.85 -13.40 -11.58
C ASN A 139 -12.46 -14.06 -11.68
N ARG A 140 -11.87 -14.06 -12.87
CA ARG A 140 -10.51 -14.58 -13.10
C ARG A 140 -9.42 -13.55 -12.76
N GLY A 141 -9.79 -12.32 -12.42
CA GLY A 141 -8.85 -11.26 -12.09
C GLY A 141 -7.99 -10.81 -13.28
N LEU A 142 -8.59 -10.79 -14.48
CA LEU A 142 -7.92 -10.45 -15.75
C LEU A 142 -8.23 -9.04 -16.26
N VAL A 143 -8.92 -8.23 -15.45
CA VAL A 143 -9.46 -6.91 -15.83
C VAL A 143 -8.79 -5.82 -15.01
N PHE A 144 -8.46 -4.71 -15.64
CA PHE A 144 -7.64 -3.64 -15.08
C PHE A 144 -8.11 -2.26 -15.53
N MET A 145 -7.78 -1.25 -14.72
CA MET A 145 -8.13 0.14 -15.00
C MET A 145 -7.21 0.76 -16.04
N ARG A 146 -5.93 0.38 -16.02
CA ARG A 146 -4.87 0.92 -16.88
C ARG A 146 -4.31 -0.16 -17.80
N LYS A 147 -3.79 0.24 -18.96
CA LYS A 147 -3.26 -0.69 -19.97
C LYS A 147 -2.04 -1.43 -19.44
N GLU A 148 -1.15 -0.72 -18.76
CA GLU A 148 0.11 -1.23 -18.22
C GLU A 148 -0.12 -2.33 -17.17
N GLU A 149 -1.25 -2.26 -16.47
CA GLU A 149 -1.65 -3.27 -15.49
C GLU A 149 -2.07 -4.58 -16.17
N ALA A 150 -2.83 -4.49 -17.26
CA ALA A 150 -3.19 -5.63 -18.07
C ALA A 150 -1.96 -6.22 -18.78
N GLU A 151 -1.05 -5.38 -19.28
CA GLU A 151 0.23 -5.80 -19.86
C GLU A 151 1.11 -6.55 -18.84
N ALA A 152 1.17 -6.06 -17.60
CA ALA A 152 1.89 -6.74 -16.52
C ALA A 152 1.28 -8.12 -16.21
N MET A 153 -0.05 -8.23 -16.22
CA MET A 153 -0.75 -9.51 -16.07
C MET A 153 -0.50 -10.46 -17.24
N ALA A 154 -0.67 -10.01 -18.48
CA ALA A 154 -0.40 -10.83 -19.66
C ALA A 154 1.05 -11.32 -19.66
N LYS A 155 2.01 -10.44 -19.36
CA LYS A 155 3.41 -10.81 -19.21
C LYS A 155 3.58 -11.84 -18.10
N ALA A 156 2.97 -11.67 -16.93
CA ALA A 156 3.07 -12.62 -15.82
C ALA A 156 2.50 -14.01 -16.19
N LEU A 157 1.37 -14.06 -16.90
CA LEU A 157 0.74 -15.31 -17.34
C LEU A 157 1.54 -16.02 -18.44
N PHE A 158 2.05 -15.27 -19.42
CA PHE A 158 2.70 -15.81 -20.62
C PHE A 158 4.21 -15.74 -20.60
N ASN A 159 4.85 -15.47 -19.45
CA ASN A 159 6.31 -15.47 -19.30
C ASN A 159 6.91 -16.89 -19.44
N TYR A 160 6.78 -17.49 -20.62
CA TYR A 160 7.24 -18.85 -20.95
C TYR A 160 8.75 -18.93 -21.19
N LYS A 161 9.50 -17.82 -21.00
CA LYS A 161 10.96 -17.78 -21.08
C LYS A 161 11.61 -17.77 -19.69
N VAL A 162 11.15 -18.64 -18.80
CA VAL A 162 12.00 -19.07 -17.68
C VAL A 162 13.01 -20.04 -18.28
N GLU A 163 14.19 -19.53 -18.62
CA GLU A 163 15.35 -20.40 -18.82
C GLU A 163 15.56 -21.16 -17.50
N THR A 164 15.27 -22.46 -17.52
CA THR A 164 15.65 -23.36 -16.42
C THR A 164 17.17 -23.39 -16.41
N LYS A 165 17.77 -22.96 -15.29
CA LYS A 165 19.20 -23.15 -15.03
C LYS A 165 19.52 -24.62 -14.82
#